data_AF-A0A8K0NGV1-F1
#
_entry.id   AF-A0A8K0NGV1-F1
#
_cell.length_a   1.000
_cell.length_b   1.000
_cell.length_c   1.000
_cell.angle_alpha   90.00
_cell.angle_beta   90.00
_cell.angle_gamma   90.00
#
_symmetry.space_group_name_H-M   'P 1'
#
loop_
_entity.id
_entity.type
_entity.pdbx_description
1 polymer ?
#
loop_
_entity_poly.entity_id
_entity_poly.type
_entity_poly.pdbx_seq_one_letter_code
_entity_poly.pdbx_strand_id
1 'polypeptide(L)'
;MPPPCYFHFRLAPGKAYDAKRPFFADLAAEIRTLYDAGLRNLQIDDPTLAYFCSDDMAESFRAEDVEGSYKKIAQRFFTTLDYDTFFPEYDDGGFEPLRFLPAGKNVILGVVTTKELDDIVADRSALGPRMRVLCAGLPRCATSSLQAALESPRLGFRPCMHMAHVAPHVDRCRLVLAAIDEADTGRRRALLHRIFDGYEATTDFPGFYFIDDLMDMYPDAAVILNRRSDGGRAWWASLQSNILFYSTRRYYLLCLLIRIDRLHYRIHAAMRDKWRARYGCDLGPAIYDAHARFVAREAARRGRRLLVWETKDGWGPLCDFLRTRTATATMMATTTATGSTTAPPCPDQAFPWVNDAATMRMVRRVVVARGLLSWVALLAVLFAAWRAWRAWRCR
;
A
#
# COMPACT_ATOMS: atom_id res chain seq x y z
N MET A 1 -27.70 8.34 -2.35
CA MET A 1 -28.60 7.72 -1.34
C MET A 1 -28.86 6.27 -1.72
N PRO A 2 -29.10 5.35 -0.78
CA PRO A 2 -29.45 3.96 -1.13
C PRO A 2 -30.78 3.89 -1.88
N PRO A 3 -31.03 2.86 -2.72
CA PRO A 3 -32.25 2.74 -3.47
C PRO A 3 -33.42 2.37 -2.55
N PRO A 4 -34.67 2.74 -2.89
CA PRO A 4 -35.85 2.32 -2.13
C PRO A 4 -35.94 0.81 -1.87
N CYS A 5 -35.50 -0.03 -2.83
CA CYS A 5 -35.51 -1.49 -2.67
C CYS A 5 -34.57 -1.97 -1.56
N TYR A 6 -33.50 -1.25 -1.25
CA TYR A 6 -32.52 -1.63 -0.21
C TYR A 6 -33.16 -1.73 1.17
N PHE A 7 -34.10 -0.82 1.48
CA PHE A 7 -34.86 -0.86 2.73
C PHE A 7 -35.87 -2.02 2.74
N HIS A 8 -36.46 -2.37 1.59
CA HIS A 8 -37.34 -3.52 1.46
C HIS A 8 -36.62 -4.85 1.73
N PHE A 9 -35.36 -4.99 1.30
CA PHE A 9 -34.57 -6.21 1.50
C PHE A 9 -34.02 -6.37 2.93
N ARG A 10 -33.76 -5.27 3.65
CA ARG A 10 -33.10 -5.31 4.96
C ARG A 10 -34.03 -5.19 6.16
N LEU A 11 -35.25 -4.73 5.97
CA LEU A 11 -36.23 -4.57 7.04
C LEU A 11 -37.17 -5.78 7.06
N ALA A 12 -37.36 -6.39 8.22
CA ALA A 12 -38.29 -7.52 8.37
C ALA A 12 -39.74 -7.08 8.03
N PRO A 13 -40.59 -7.99 7.53
CA PRO A 13 -42.01 -7.68 7.27
C PRO A 13 -42.67 -7.00 8.47
N GLY A 14 -43.38 -5.88 8.24
CA GLY A 14 -44.04 -5.10 9.28
C GLY A 14 -43.14 -4.16 10.10
N LYS A 15 -41.86 -3.94 9.70
CA LYS A 15 -40.94 -3.02 10.39
C LYS A 15 -40.79 -1.62 9.78
N ALA A 16 -41.45 -1.34 8.65
CA ALA A 16 -41.37 -0.04 7.98
C ALA A 16 -42.73 0.45 7.46
N TYR A 17 -43.29 -0.24 6.47
CA TYR A 17 -44.60 0.06 5.89
C TYR A 17 -45.38 -1.23 5.65
N ASP A 18 -46.67 -1.25 5.97
CA ASP A 18 -47.55 -2.40 5.72
C ASP A 18 -47.98 -2.51 4.24
N ALA A 19 -47.90 -1.40 3.50
CA ALA A 19 -48.22 -1.34 2.08
C ALA A 19 -47.13 -0.58 1.30
N LYS A 20 -46.94 -0.95 0.02
CA LYS A 20 -45.89 -0.37 -0.84
C LYS A 20 -46.14 1.10 -1.23
N ARG A 21 -47.41 1.53 -1.33
CA ARG A 21 -47.78 2.87 -1.86
C ARG A 21 -47.34 4.04 -0.96
N PRO A 22 -47.58 4.02 0.37
CA PRO A 22 -47.16 5.11 1.25
C PRO A 22 -45.63 5.30 1.29
N PHE A 23 -44.86 4.20 1.25
CA PHE A 23 -43.40 4.25 1.19
C PHE A 23 -42.86 5.06 0.02
N PHE A 24 -43.38 4.83 -1.20
CA PHE A 24 -42.95 5.58 -2.37
C PHE A 24 -43.41 7.05 -2.35
N ALA A 25 -44.52 7.35 -1.68
CA ALA A 25 -45.00 8.72 -1.52
C ALA A 25 -44.07 9.54 -0.61
N ASP A 26 -43.64 8.96 0.52
CA ASP A 26 -42.72 9.63 1.45
C ASP A 26 -41.34 9.82 0.84
N LEU A 27 -40.84 8.83 0.09
CA LEU A 27 -39.58 8.97 -0.64
C LEU A 27 -39.65 10.09 -1.70
N ALA A 28 -40.76 10.19 -2.42
CA ALA A 28 -40.95 11.27 -3.40
C ALA A 28 -41.00 12.65 -2.72
N ALA A 29 -41.59 12.75 -1.53
CA ALA A 29 -41.59 13.96 -0.73
C ALA A 29 -40.17 14.35 -0.28
N GLU A 30 -39.37 13.38 0.18
CA GLU A 30 -37.97 13.61 0.58
C GLU A 30 -37.12 14.13 -0.59
N ILE A 31 -37.22 13.51 -1.77
CA ILE A 31 -36.52 13.96 -2.98
C ILE A 31 -36.94 15.39 -3.34
N ARG A 32 -38.24 15.72 -3.20
CA ARG A 32 -38.75 17.08 -3.44
C ARG A 32 -38.16 18.08 -2.46
N THR A 33 -38.07 17.74 -1.17
CA THR A 33 -37.42 18.60 -0.17
C THR A 33 -35.95 18.86 -0.52
N LEU A 34 -35.21 17.84 -0.95
CA LEU A 34 -33.83 18.02 -1.40
C LEU A 34 -33.75 18.92 -2.64
N TYR A 35 -34.67 18.75 -3.58
CA TYR A 35 -34.76 19.59 -4.77
C TYR A 35 -35.05 21.05 -4.42
N ASP A 36 -36.01 21.31 -3.52
CA ASP A 36 -36.35 22.65 -3.05
C ASP A 36 -35.19 23.31 -2.28
N ALA A 37 -34.36 22.50 -1.61
CA ALA A 37 -33.11 22.93 -0.98
C ALA A 37 -31.94 23.18 -1.98
N GLY A 38 -32.18 23.02 -3.29
CA GLY A 38 -31.21 23.31 -4.34
C GLY A 38 -30.48 22.08 -4.90
N LEU A 39 -30.82 20.86 -4.48
CA LEU A 39 -30.25 19.66 -5.08
C LEU A 39 -30.68 19.54 -6.54
N ARG A 40 -29.73 19.33 -7.46
CA ARG A 40 -29.98 19.14 -8.89
C ARG A 40 -29.41 17.86 -9.46
N ASN A 41 -28.54 17.19 -8.71
CA ASN A 41 -27.96 15.90 -9.05
C ASN A 41 -28.15 14.95 -7.88
N LEU A 42 -28.90 13.88 -8.08
CA LEU A 42 -29.14 12.85 -7.08
C LEU A 42 -28.61 11.51 -7.60
N GLN A 43 -27.64 10.94 -6.89
CA GLN A 43 -27.14 9.60 -7.19
C GLN A 43 -27.84 8.58 -6.30
N ILE A 44 -28.40 7.53 -6.93
CA ILE A 44 -28.93 6.35 -6.25
C ILE A 44 -27.84 5.27 -6.24
N ASP A 45 -27.37 4.91 -5.05
CA ASP A 45 -26.29 3.96 -4.82
C ASP A 45 -26.89 2.58 -4.54
N ASP A 46 -27.16 1.83 -5.62
CA ASP A 46 -27.86 0.53 -5.59
C ASP A 46 -26.89 -0.66 -5.61
N PRO A 47 -26.45 -1.17 -4.45
CA PRO A 47 -25.62 -2.37 -4.38
C PRO A 47 -26.42 -3.65 -4.64
N THR A 48 -27.76 -3.58 -4.75
CA THR A 48 -28.57 -4.79 -4.93
C THR A 48 -28.37 -5.42 -6.29
N LEU A 49 -27.85 -4.66 -7.25
CA LEU A 49 -27.45 -5.15 -8.57
C LEU A 49 -26.14 -5.95 -8.53
N ALA A 50 -25.25 -5.68 -7.57
CA ALA A 50 -24.01 -6.43 -7.39
C ALA A 50 -24.25 -7.88 -6.97
N TYR A 51 -25.40 -8.19 -6.36
CA TYR A 51 -25.82 -9.57 -6.12
C TYR A 51 -25.92 -10.40 -7.41
N PHE A 52 -26.17 -9.78 -8.56
CA PHE A 52 -26.21 -10.46 -9.86
C PHE A 52 -24.84 -10.53 -10.56
N CYS A 53 -23.79 -9.98 -9.94
CA CYS A 53 -22.42 -9.94 -10.47
C CYS A 53 -21.45 -10.89 -9.76
N SER A 54 -21.88 -11.63 -8.72
CA SER A 54 -21.02 -12.64 -8.10
C SER A 54 -21.11 -13.98 -8.85
N ASP A 55 -19.96 -14.59 -9.12
CA ASP A 55 -19.89 -15.92 -9.75
C ASP A 55 -20.64 -16.97 -8.94
N ASP A 56 -20.57 -16.89 -7.60
CA ASP A 56 -21.28 -17.79 -6.68
C ASP A 56 -22.82 -17.68 -6.83
N MET A 57 -23.36 -16.48 -7.03
CA MET A 57 -24.80 -16.31 -7.22
C MET A 57 -25.21 -16.59 -8.67
N ALA A 58 -24.36 -16.25 -9.64
CA ALA A 58 -24.54 -16.60 -11.05
C ALA A 58 -24.56 -18.12 -11.25
N GLU A 59 -23.75 -18.89 -10.53
CA GLU A 59 -23.79 -20.37 -10.51
C GLU A 59 -25.09 -20.90 -9.91
N SER A 60 -25.59 -20.29 -8.83
CA SER A 60 -26.89 -20.69 -8.27
C SER A 60 -28.06 -20.45 -9.23
N PHE A 61 -28.00 -19.41 -10.07
CA PHE A 61 -29.00 -19.19 -11.13
C PHE A 61 -28.80 -20.05 -12.38
N ARG A 62 -27.56 -20.47 -12.69
CA ARG A 62 -27.25 -21.44 -13.76
C ARG A 62 -27.73 -22.84 -13.39
N ALA A 63 -27.65 -23.22 -12.11
CA ALA A 63 -28.14 -24.50 -11.60
C ALA A 63 -29.67 -24.65 -11.69
N GLU A 64 -30.41 -23.54 -11.81
CA GLU A 64 -31.86 -23.50 -12.02
C GLU A 64 -32.28 -23.41 -13.52
N ASP A 65 -31.34 -23.61 -14.45
CA ASP A 65 -31.58 -23.57 -15.92
C ASP A 65 -32.13 -22.22 -16.44
N VAL A 66 -31.62 -21.10 -15.90
CA VAL A 66 -31.99 -19.75 -16.34
C VAL A 66 -30.89 -19.13 -17.20
N GLU A 67 -30.57 -19.80 -18.31
CA GLU A 67 -29.76 -19.19 -19.37
C GLU A 67 -30.53 -17.96 -19.93
N GLY A 68 -29.99 -16.76 -19.73
CA GLY A 68 -30.61 -15.49 -20.12
C GLY A 68 -31.10 -14.58 -18.98
N SER A 69 -30.90 -14.96 -17.71
CA SER A 69 -31.22 -14.09 -16.54
C SER A 69 -30.51 -12.73 -16.63
N TYR A 70 -29.18 -12.72 -16.84
CA TYR A 70 -28.38 -11.49 -16.90
C TYR A 70 -28.79 -10.56 -18.06
N LYS A 71 -29.00 -11.12 -19.26
CA LYS A 71 -29.45 -10.36 -20.44
C LYS A 71 -30.84 -9.75 -20.24
N LYS A 72 -31.77 -10.50 -19.64
CA LYS A 72 -33.13 -10.02 -19.33
C LYS A 72 -33.12 -8.93 -18.26
N ILE A 73 -32.25 -9.06 -17.25
CA ILE A 73 -32.08 -8.06 -16.19
C ILE A 73 -31.44 -6.80 -16.76
N ALA A 74 -30.34 -6.90 -17.49
CA ALA A 74 -29.68 -5.74 -18.11
C ALA A 74 -30.61 -4.99 -19.08
N GLN A 75 -31.38 -5.73 -19.89
CA GLN A 75 -32.39 -5.13 -20.75
C GLN A 75 -33.43 -4.36 -19.93
N ARG A 76 -34.02 -4.98 -18.91
CA ARG A 76 -34.99 -4.30 -18.03
C ARG A 76 -34.36 -3.12 -17.29
N PHE A 77 -33.14 -3.27 -16.78
CA PHE A 77 -32.42 -2.24 -16.05
C PHE A 77 -32.27 -0.97 -16.90
N PHE A 78 -31.79 -1.08 -18.13
CA PHE A 78 -31.61 0.07 -19.01
C PHE A 78 -32.90 0.61 -19.62
N THR A 79 -33.90 -0.23 -19.90
CA THR A 79 -35.12 0.20 -20.60
C THR A 79 -36.29 0.57 -19.68
N THR A 80 -36.30 0.13 -18.43
CA THR A 80 -37.43 0.39 -17.51
C THR A 80 -37.13 1.42 -16.44
N LEU A 81 -35.86 1.59 -16.06
CA LEU A 81 -35.47 2.61 -15.11
C LEU A 81 -35.28 3.94 -15.81
N ASP A 82 -36.01 4.95 -15.33
CA ASP A 82 -35.95 6.28 -15.88
C ASP A 82 -34.83 7.12 -15.24
N TYR A 83 -33.61 6.59 -15.26
CA TYR A 83 -32.41 7.32 -14.87
C TYR A 83 -31.76 8.01 -16.07
N ASP A 84 -31.20 9.19 -15.86
CA ASP A 84 -30.49 9.96 -16.88
C ASP A 84 -29.08 9.39 -17.15
N THR A 85 -28.41 8.92 -16.09
CA THR A 85 -27.03 8.45 -16.12
C THR A 85 -26.87 7.18 -15.28
N PHE A 86 -26.23 6.16 -15.85
CA PHE A 86 -25.91 4.91 -15.16
C PHE A 86 -24.40 4.82 -14.85
N PHE A 87 -24.05 4.29 -13.68
CA PHE A 87 -22.67 4.07 -13.22
C PHE A 87 -22.40 2.57 -13.00
N PRO A 88 -22.36 1.74 -14.06
CA PRO A 88 -22.00 0.34 -13.93
C PRO A 88 -20.50 0.16 -13.60
N GLU A 89 -20.20 -0.68 -12.61
CA GLU A 89 -18.86 -1.19 -12.36
C GLU A 89 -18.62 -2.45 -13.20
N TYR A 90 -17.49 -2.49 -13.91
CA TYR A 90 -17.06 -3.64 -14.72
C TYR A 90 -15.73 -4.13 -14.17
N ASP A 91 -15.66 -5.40 -13.74
CA ASP A 91 -14.41 -6.07 -13.42
C ASP A 91 -13.80 -6.64 -14.72
N ASP A 92 -14.16 -7.88 -15.10
CA ASP A 92 -13.60 -8.60 -16.27
C ASP A 92 -14.65 -8.96 -17.36
N GLY A 93 -15.89 -8.50 -17.19
CA GLY A 93 -17.01 -8.77 -18.10
C GLY A 93 -17.03 -7.85 -19.32
N GLY A 94 -17.40 -8.37 -20.49
CA GLY A 94 -17.50 -7.58 -21.73
C GLY A 94 -18.65 -6.56 -21.74
N PHE A 95 -18.54 -5.50 -22.55
CA PHE A 95 -19.51 -4.40 -22.68
C PHE A 95 -20.81 -4.74 -23.43
N GLU A 96 -21.07 -6.02 -23.72
CA GLU A 96 -22.24 -6.49 -24.48
C GLU A 96 -23.60 -5.93 -23.98
N PRO A 97 -23.85 -5.78 -22.66
CA PRO A 97 -25.13 -5.29 -22.14
C PRO A 97 -25.46 -3.84 -22.54
N LEU A 98 -24.46 -3.03 -22.87
CA LEU A 98 -24.66 -1.63 -23.28
C LEU A 98 -25.48 -1.49 -24.57
N ARG A 99 -25.63 -2.57 -25.36
CA ARG A 99 -26.52 -2.59 -26.53
C ARG A 99 -27.98 -2.28 -26.20
N PHE A 100 -28.38 -2.42 -24.92
CA PHE A 100 -29.74 -2.13 -24.46
C PHE A 100 -29.92 -0.70 -23.95
N LEU A 101 -28.85 0.10 -23.90
CA LEU A 101 -28.92 1.48 -23.46
C LEU A 101 -29.76 2.31 -24.46
N PRO A 102 -30.88 2.94 -24.03
CA PRO A 102 -31.65 3.80 -24.90
C PRO A 102 -30.84 5.01 -25.37
N ALA A 103 -31.14 5.49 -26.58
CA ALA A 103 -30.56 6.74 -27.08
C ALA A 103 -30.92 7.91 -26.16
N GLY A 104 -29.92 8.76 -25.85
CA GLY A 104 -30.09 9.93 -24.98
C GLY A 104 -29.81 9.68 -23.49
N LYS A 105 -29.56 8.43 -23.07
CA LYS A 105 -29.08 8.12 -21.71
C LYS A 105 -27.55 8.06 -21.66
N ASN A 106 -26.98 8.46 -20.53
CA ASN A 106 -25.54 8.43 -20.33
C ASN A 106 -25.11 7.17 -19.55
N VAL A 107 -23.91 6.68 -19.85
CA VAL A 107 -23.24 5.64 -19.05
C VAL A 107 -21.84 6.12 -18.71
N ILE A 108 -21.50 6.08 -17.42
CA ILE A 108 -20.14 6.30 -16.92
C ILE A 108 -19.55 4.94 -16.59
N LEU A 109 -18.56 4.52 -17.38
CA LEU A 109 -17.93 3.22 -17.23
C LEU A 109 -16.94 3.26 -16.07
N GLY A 110 -17.22 2.49 -15.01
CA GLY A 110 -16.28 2.23 -13.92
C GLY A 110 -15.18 1.24 -14.34
N VAL A 111 -14.44 1.53 -15.42
CA VAL A 111 -13.31 0.70 -15.92
C VAL A 111 -12.04 0.88 -15.10
N VAL A 112 -12.05 1.80 -14.14
CA VAL A 112 -10.96 2.02 -13.20
C VAL A 112 -11.40 1.42 -11.87
N THR A 113 -10.97 0.19 -11.61
CA THR A 113 -11.26 -0.43 -10.30
C THR A 113 -10.48 0.34 -9.23
N THR A 114 -11.15 0.70 -8.12
CA THR A 114 -10.46 1.30 -6.96
C THR A 114 -9.51 0.34 -6.27
N LYS A 115 -9.60 -0.96 -6.57
CA LYS A 115 -8.63 -1.99 -6.18
C LYS A 115 -7.32 -1.90 -6.96
N GLU A 116 -7.35 -1.41 -8.20
CA GLU A 116 -6.17 -1.21 -9.04
C GLU A 116 -5.69 0.24 -9.11
N LEU A 117 -6.35 1.18 -8.42
CA LEU A 117 -5.80 2.54 -8.26
C LEU A 117 -4.44 2.54 -7.54
N ASP A 118 -4.16 1.54 -6.70
CA ASP A 118 -2.82 1.31 -6.14
C ASP A 118 -1.79 0.95 -7.22
N ASP A 119 -2.23 0.33 -8.33
CA ASP A 119 -1.39 -0.10 -9.46
C ASP A 119 -1.34 0.93 -10.60
N ILE A 120 -2.37 1.77 -10.81
CA ILE A 120 -2.31 2.93 -11.73
C ILE A 120 -1.39 4.02 -11.17
N VAL A 121 -1.27 4.14 -9.84
CA VAL A 121 -0.20 4.93 -9.20
C VAL A 121 1.19 4.29 -9.42
N ALA A 122 1.29 3.09 -10.00
CA ALA A 122 2.55 2.38 -10.21
C ALA A 122 3.13 2.48 -11.64
N ASP A 123 2.44 3.00 -12.65
CA ASP A 123 3.13 3.44 -13.88
C ASP A 123 3.78 4.81 -13.64
N ARG A 124 4.89 4.75 -12.89
CA ARG A 124 5.71 5.90 -12.51
C ARG A 124 6.85 6.14 -13.47
N SER A 125 6.90 5.39 -14.58
CA SER A 125 7.92 5.49 -15.61
C SER A 125 8.00 6.91 -16.19
N ALA A 126 6.87 7.62 -16.21
CA ALA A 126 6.75 9.02 -16.62
C ALA A 126 7.46 10.03 -15.69
N LEU A 127 7.75 9.68 -14.43
CA LEU A 127 8.56 10.52 -13.55
C LEU A 127 10.05 10.44 -13.90
N GLY A 128 10.51 9.31 -14.43
CA GLY A 128 11.93 9.00 -14.57
C GLY A 128 12.63 8.80 -13.21
N PRO A 129 13.92 8.43 -13.20
CA PRO A 129 14.68 8.26 -11.95
C PRO A 129 14.86 9.62 -11.24
N ARG A 130 14.08 9.85 -10.17
CA ARG A 130 14.04 11.12 -9.41
C ARG A 130 14.55 11.03 -7.97
N MET A 131 15.31 9.99 -7.62
CA MET A 131 15.77 9.82 -6.24
C MET A 131 16.66 10.99 -5.81
N ARG A 132 16.14 11.82 -4.89
CA ARG A 132 16.76 13.04 -4.39
C ARG A 132 17.20 12.93 -2.95
N VAL A 133 16.64 12.00 -2.16
CA VAL A 133 17.00 11.84 -0.75
C VAL A 133 17.15 10.36 -0.36
N LEU A 134 18.33 10.00 0.13
CA LEU A 134 18.67 8.67 0.63
C LEU A 134 18.76 8.71 2.16
N CYS A 135 17.74 8.19 2.85
CA CYS A 135 17.78 8.02 4.30
C CYS A 135 18.29 6.63 4.66
N ALA A 136 19.52 6.59 5.13
CA ALA A 136 20.31 5.40 5.39
C ALA A 136 20.11 4.81 6.80
N GLY A 137 19.22 5.34 7.64
CA GLY A 137 19.04 4.82 8.99
C GLY A 137 18.43 3.42 9.03
N LEU A 138 18.82 2.65 10.03
CA LEU A 138 18.26 1.32 10.29
C LEU A 138 16.75 1.39 10.60
N PRO A 139 16.00 0.29 10.38
CA PRO A 139 14.66 0.19 10.92
C PRO A 139 14.64 0.52 12.41
N ARG A 140 13.54 1.10 12.89
CA ARG A 140 13.34 1.60 14.26
C ARG A 140 14.17 2.84 14.63
N CYS A 141 14.84 3.47 13.67
CA CYS A 141 15.48 4.79 13.84
C CYS A 141 14.59 5.94 13.30
N ALA A 142 13.28 5.87 13.56
CA ALA A 142 12.28 6.86 13.11
C ALA A 142 12.12 7.03 11.59
N THR A 143 12.24 5.92 10.86
CA THR A 143 12.09 5.89 9.39
C THR A 143 10.72 6.37 8.92
N SER A 144 9.63 5.95 9.59
CA SER A 144 8.27 6.35 9.21
C SER A 144 7.97 7.83 9.51
N SER A 145 8.50 8.37 10.61
CA SER A 145 8.45 9.81 10.88
C SER A 145 9.19 10.61 9.81
N LEU A 146 10.37 10.13 9.40
CA LEU A 146 11.15 10.78 8.36
C LEU A 146 10.46 10.68 6.98
N GLN A 147 9.83 9.54 6.67
CA GLN A 147 8.98 9.38 5.50
C GLN A 147 7.88 10.44 5.46
N ALA A 148 7.10 10.57 6.55
CA ALA A 148 6.04 11.56 6.64
C ALA A 148 6.55 13.01 6.54
N ALA A 149 7.74 13.29 7.08
CA ALA A 149 8.35 14.61 6.96
C ALA A 149 8.75 14.92 5.51
N LEU A 150 9.38 13.97 4.82
CA LEU A 150 9.81 14.11 3.42
C LEU A 150 8.63 14.26 2.45
N GLU A 151 7.57 13.49 2.66
CA GLU A 151 6.34 13.53 1.85
C GLU A 151 5.44 14.73 2.19
N SER A 152 5.72 15.46 3.27
CA SER A 152 4.95 16.64 3.64
C SER A 152 4.92 17.67 2.51
N PRO A 153 3.85 18.47 2.36
CA PRO A 153 3.75 19.50 1.33
C PRO A 153 4.89 20.51 1.31
N ARG A 154 5.64 20.63 2.42
CA ARG A 154 6.76 21.57 2.54
C ARG A 154 8.05 21.06 1.93
N LEU A 155 8.37 19.78 2.14
CA LEU A 155 9.58 19.15 1.60
C LEU A 155 9.31 18.55 0.22
N GLY A 156 8.14 17.95 0.02
CA GLY A 156 7.64 17.54 -1.28
C GLY A 156 8.40 16.38 -1.95
N PHE A 157 9.25 15.65 -1.22
CA PHE A 157 9.96 14.47 -1.74
C PHE A 157 9.04 13.25 -1.71
N ARG A 158 8.04 13.27 -2.60
CA ARG A 158 7.01 12.22 -2.70
C ARG A 158 7.06 11.56 -4.09
N PRO A 159 6.85 10.23 -4.19
CA PRO A 159 6.69 9.30 -3.08
C PRO A 159 8.03 8.94 -2.42
N CYS A 160 8.01 8.50 -1.15
CA CYS A 160 9.16 8.00 -0.41
C CYS A 160 9.06 6.48 -0.21
N MET A 161 10.06 5.73 -0.70
CA MET A 161 10.13 4.27 -0.58
C MET A 161 10.34 3.87 0.89
N HIS A 162 9.57 2.89 1.36
CA HIS A 162 9.60 2.34 2.73
C HIS A 162 9.12 0.87 2.69
N MET A 163 9.43 0.06 3.71
CA MET A 163 8.97 -1.33 3.82
C MET A 163 7.44 -1.49 3.67
N ALA A 164 6.67 -0.46 4.03
CA ALA A 164 5.22 -0.46 3.87
C ALA A 164 4.78 -0.54 2.39
N HIS A 165 5.62 -0.08 1.46
CA HIS A 165 5.44 -0.21 0.01
C HIS A 165 5.87 -1.58 -0.53
N VAL A 166 6.53 -2.43 0.26
CA VAL A 166 7.06 -3.72 -0.20
C VAL A 166 6.25 -4.87 0.39
N ALA A 167 6.07 -4.88 1.71
CA ALA A 167 5.47 -5.99 2.46
C ALA A 167 4.07 -6.43 1.99
N PRO A 168 3.19 -5.54 1.47
CA PRO A 168 1.87 -5.96 0.97
C PRO A 168 1.89 -6.63 -0.40
N HIS A 169 2.94 -6.42 -1.21
CA HIS A 169 2.94 -6.79 -2.63
C HIS A 169 3.88 -7.97 -2.91
N VAL A 170 3.32 -9.06 -3.44
CA VAL A 170 4.07 -10.30 -3.75
C VAL A 170 5.21 -10.04 -4.71
N ASP A 171 4.98 -9.27 -5.77
CA ASP A 171 5.97 -9.05 -6.81
C ASP A 171 7.11 -8.13 -6.36
N ARG A 172 6.81 -7.12 -5.54
CA ARG A 172 7.86 -6.31 -4.89
C ARG A 172 8.69 -7.14 -3.92
N CYS A 173 8.06 -8.02 -3.14
CA CYS A 173 8.79 -8.94 -2.26
C CYS A 173 9.73 -9.88 -3.04
N ARG A 174 9.26 -10.42 -4.17
CA ARG A 174 10.10 -11.26 -5.06
C ARG A 174 11.25 -10.47 -5.67
N LEU A 175 10.98 -9.26 -6.14
CA LEU A 175 11.98 -8.40 -6.78
C LEU A 175 13.09 -8.00 -5.79
N VAL A 176 12.71 -7.66 -4.56
CA VAL A 176 13.67 -7.36 -3.50
C VAL A 176 14.47 -8.59 -3.08
N LEU A 177 13.85 -9.77 -2.98
CA LEU A 177 14.57 -11.02 -2.73
C LEU A 177 15.60 -11.31 -3.82
N ALA A 178 15.22 -11.15 -5.10
CA ALA A 178 16.15 -11.28 -6.21
C ALA A 178 17.32 -10.29 -6.08
N ALA A 179 17.06 -9.04 -5.71
CA ALA A 179 18.11 -8.05 -5.48
C ALA A 179 19.02 -8.38 -4.29
N ILE A 180 18.48 -8.98 -3.22
CA ILE A 180 19.29 -9.46 -2.08
C ILE A 180 20.22 -10.58 -2.53
N ASP A 181 19.72 -11.53 -3.32
CA ASP A 181 20.44 -12.73 -3.73
C ASP A 181 21.40 -12.51 -4.92
N GLU A 182 21.28 -11.38 -5.61
CA GLU A 182 22.12 -11.04 -6.76
C GLU A 182 23.52 -10.54 -6.34
N ALA A 183 24.54 -11.31 -6.69
CA ALA A 183 25.93 -11.00 -6.43
C ALA A 183 26.48 -9.97 -7.43
N ASP A 184 26.06 -10.03 -8.69
CA ASP A 184 26.52 -9.12 -9.72
C ASP A 184 25.95 -7.72 -9.51
N THR A 185 26.84 -6.74 -9.38
CA THR A 185 26.46 -5.35 -9.10
C THR A 185 25.64 -4.73 -10.23
N GLY A 186 25.92 -5.04 -11.49
CA GLY A 186 25.17 -4.49 -12.63
C GLY A 186 23.73 -5.00 -12.65
N ARG A 187 23.54 -6.31 -12.54
CA ARG A 187 22.22 -6.95 -12.46
C ARG A 187 21.45 -6.53 -11.22
N ARG A 188 22.11 -6.44 -10.07
CA ARG A 188 21.48 -5.96 -8.83
C ARG A 188 20.98 -4.54 -9.02
N ARG A 189 21.78 -3.64 -9.60
CA ARG A 189 21.37 -2.25 -9.88
C ARG A 189 20.21 -2.16 -10.87
N ALA A 190 20.13 -3.04 -11.86
CA ALA A 190 18.96 -3.12 -12.74
C ALA A 190 17.68 -3.52 -11.99
N LEU A 191 17.77 -4.44 -11.03
CA LEU A 191 16.66 -4.78 -10.14
C LEU A 191 16.30 -3.61 -9.21
N LEU A 192 17.30 -2.94 -8.64
CA LEU A 192 17.10 -1.77 -7.79
C LEU A 192 16.44 -0.62 -8.57
N HIS A 193 16.82 -0.39 -9.83
CA HIS A 193 16.16 0.60 -10.67
C HIS A 193 14.66 0.33 -10.72
N ARG A 194 14.24 -0.93 -10.96
CA ARG A 194 12.82 -1.31 -10.96
C ARG A 194 12.14 -1.16 -9.59
N ILE A 195 12.88 -1.36 -8.50
CA ILE A 195 12.34 -1.20 -7.13
C ILE A 195 12.11 0.29 -6.81
N PHE A 196 13.06 1.14 -7.16
CA PHE A 196 13.07 2.56 -6.78
C PHE A 196 12.54 3.50 -7.86
N ASP A 197 12.09 2.98 -8.99
CA ASP A 197 11.54 3.79 -10.08
C ASP A 197 10.36 4.65 -9.59
N GLY A 198 10.38 5.92 -9.98
CA GLY A 198 9.38 6.89 -9.58
C GLY A 198 9.40 7.36 -8.12
N TYR A 199 10.37 6.95 -7.30
CA TYR A 199 10.52 7.45 -5.93
C TYR A 199 11.50 8.62 -5.84
N GLU A 200 11.12 9.68 -5.10
CA GLU A 200 11.98 10.84 -4.85
C GLU A 200 12.84 10.70 -3.60
N ALA A 201 12.45 9.81 -2.69
CA ALA A 201 13.21 9.52 -1.49
C ALA A 201 13.11 8.04 -1.10
N THR A 202 14.01 7.60 -0.22
CA THR A 202 13.86 6.31 0.46
C THR A 202 14.21 6.41 1.94
N THR A 203 13.41 5.72 2.75
CA THR A 203 13.61 5.46 4.18
C THR A 203 13.39 3.98 4.45
N ASP A 204 13.95 3.45 5.55
CA ASP A 204 13.78 2.04 5.91
C ASP A 204 14.28 1.06 4.82
N PHE A 205 13.85 -0.20 4.91
CA PHE A 205 14.06 -1.21 3.89
C PHE A 205 13.21 -0.92 2.64
N PRO A 206 13.71 -1.13 1.41
CA PRO A 206 15.03 -1.69 1.06
C PRO A 206 16.17 -0.66 1.02
N GLY A 207 15.89 0.64 1.14
CA GLY A 207 16.86 1.73 0.97
C GLY A 207 18.12 1.60 1.81
N PHE A 208 17.99 1.41 3.13
CA PHE A 208 19.16 1.32 4.01
C PHE A 208 20.07 0.12 3.67
N TYR A 209 19.47 -0.97 3.17
CA TYR A 209 20.18 -2.22 2.90
C TYR A 209 21.04 -2.11 1.65
N PHE A 210 20.56 -1.41 0.61
CA PHE A 210 21.28 -1.20 -0.66
C PHE A 210 21.90 0.20 -0.75
N ILE A 211 22.15 0.86 0.38
CA ILE A 211 22.52 2.28 0.39
C ILE A 211 23.78 2.59 -0.42
N ASP A 212 24.75 1.67 -0.46
CA ASP A 212 25.99 1.80 -1.23
C ASP A 212 25.74 1.76 -2.75
N ASP A 213 24.87 0.86 -3.23
CA ASP A 213 24.44 0.88 -4.62
C ASP A 213 23.64 2.14 -4.95
N LEU A 214 22.75 2.57 -4.04
CA LEU A 214 21.93 3.76 -4.24
C LEU A 214 22.76 5.05 -4.27
N MET A 215 23.84 5.14 -3.50
CA MET A 215 24.75 6.28 -3.57
C MET A 215 25.46 6.37 -4.93
N ASP A 216 25.75 5.24 -5.56
CA ASP A 216 26.35 5.17 -6.91
C ASP A 216 25.30 5.45 -8.01
N MET A 217 24.09 4.89 -7.87
CA MET A 217 23.00 5.08 -8.83
C MET A 217 22.49 6.53 -8.84
N TYR A 218 22.52 7.20 -7.69
CA TYR A 218 21.99 8.55 -7.50
C TYR A 218 23.07 9.48 -6.90
N PRO A 219 24.04 9.94 -7.72
CA PRO A 219 25.20 10.73 -7.28
C PRO A 219 24.82 12.09 -6.67
N ASP A 220 23.65 12.63 -7.01
CA ASP A 220 23.24 13.96 -6.59
C ASP A 220 22.34 13.96 -5.35
N ALA A 221 21.79 12.80 -4.98
CA ALA A 221 20.87 12.68 -3.86
C ALA A 221 21.49 13.13 -2.52
N ALA A 222 20.70 13.76 -1.66
CA ALA A 222 21.09 14.03 -0.30
C ALA A 222 21.19 12.73 0.50
N VAL A 223 22.21 12.57 1.35
CA VAL A 223 22.36 11.38 2.19
C VAL A 223 22.17 11.76 3.65
N ILE A 224 21.22 11.09 4.31
CA ILE A 224 20.86 11.31 5.71
C ILE A 224 21.00 10.00 6.46
N LEU A 225 21.78 9.99 7.53
CA LEU A 225 21.85 8.89 8.50
C LEU A 225 21.00 9.26 9.71
N ASN A 226 19.74 8.82 9.69
CA ASN A 226 18.84 8.96 10.84
C ASN A 226 19.18 7.94 11.94
N ARG A 227 19.27 8.41 13.19
CA ARG A 227 19.71 7.67 14.37
C ARG A 227 18.73 7.84 15.53
N ARG A 228 18.89 6.99 16.54
CA ARG A 228 18.24 7.14 17.85
C ARG A 228 19.23 7.72 18.85
N SER A 229 18.71 8.59 19.71
CA SER A 229 19.45 9.20 20.82
C SER A 229 19.82 8.21 21.94
N ASP A 230 19.03 7.13 22.10
CA ASP A 230 19.19 6.12 23.15
C ASP A 230 20.16 4.98 22.81
N GLY A 231 20.79 5.04 21.63
CA GLY A 231 21.91 4.19 21.23
C GLY A 231 21.57 2.74 20.88
N GLY A 232 22.61 1.94 20.62
CA GLY A 232 22.48 0.59 20.03
C GLY A 232 21.75 -0.44 20.90
N ARG A 233 21.84 -0.33 22.24
CA ARG A 233 21.14 -1.25 23.15
C ARG A 233 19.61 -1.04 23.10
N ALA A 234 19.16 0.20 23.14
CA ALA A 234 17.74 0.53 23.06
C ALA A 234 17.18 0.24 21.66
N TRP A 235 17.94 0.55 20.60
CA TRP A 235 17.63 0.10 19.24
C TRP A 235 17.43 -1.41 19.16
N TRP A 236 18.36 -2.20 19.73
CA TRP A 236 18.29 -3.65 19.73
C TRP A 236 17.05 -4.19 20.47
N ALA A 237 16.70 -3.61 21.63
CA ALA A 237 15.47 -3.96 22.34
C ALA A 237 14.21 -3.66 21.48
N SER A 238 14.19 -2.54 20.76
CA SER A 238 13.10 -2.20 19.83
C SER A 238 13.02 -3.17 18.65
N LEU A 239 14.17 -3.55 18.09
CA LEU A 239 14.25 -4.50 16.98
C LEU A 239 13.74 -5.89 17.38
N GLN A 240 14.17 -6.40 18.55
CA GLN A 240 13.73 -7.70 19.08
C GLN A 240 12.22 -7.76 19.28
N SER A 241 11.65 -6.73 19.87
CA SER A 241 10.21 -6.69 20.22
C SER A 241 9.30 -6.52 19.01
N ASN A 242 9.74 -5.80 17.97
CA ASN A 242 8.87 -5.41 16.86
C ASN A 242 9.17 -6.10 15.53
N ILE A 243 10.43 -6.43 15.24
CA ILE A 243 10.84 -6.88 13.89
C ILE A 243 11.35 -8.32 13.90
N LEU A 244 12.18 -8.71 14.87
CA LEU A 244 12.78 -10.06 14.85
C LEU A 244 11.76 -11.19 14.94
N PHE A 245 10.54 -10.94 15.41
CA PHE A 245 9.43 -11.89 15.33
C PHE A 245 9.23 -12.46 13.92
N TYR A 246 9.27 -11.61 12.88
CA TYR A 246 9.07 -11.99 11.47
C TYR A 246 10.20 -12.87 10.92
N SER A 247 11.25 -13.05 11.69
CA SER A 247 12.41 -13.86 11.35
C SER A 247 12.38 -15.23 12.06
N THR A 248 11.40 -15.48 12.94
CA THR A 248 11.38 -16.70 13.75
C THR A 248 10.81 -17.90 13.01
N ARG A 249 11.26 -19.12 13.35
CA ARG A 249 10.63 -20.37 12.88
C ARG A 249 9.14 -20.45 13.23
N ARG A 250 8.75 -19.88 14.37
CA ARG A 250 7.34 -19.78 14.80
C ARG A 250 6.51 -18.97 13.79
N TYR A 251 7.02 -17.81 13.36
CA TYR A 251 6.36 -17.02 12.33
C TYR A 251 6.31 -17.75 10.98
N TYR A 252 7.40 -18.40 10.57
CA TYR A 252 7.42 -19.21 9.35
C TYR A 252 6.33 -20.28 9.33
N LEU A 253 6.20 -21.06 10.41
CA LEU A 253 5.19 -22.12 10.51
C LEU A 253 3.77 -21.54 10.53
N LEU A 254 3.56 -20.45 11.27
CA LEU A 254 2.26 -19.77 11.34
C LEU A 254 1.78 -19.29 9.96
N CYS A 255 2.70 -18.86 9.13
CA CYS A 255 2.44 -18.27 7.83
C CYS A 255 2.66 -19.24 6.66
N LEU A 256 2.87 -20.53 6.92
CA LEU A 256 3.23 -21.52 5.90
C LEU A 256 2.21 -21.60 4.77
N LEU A 257 0.94 -21.29 5.01
CA LEU A 257 -0.13 -21.34 4.01
C LEU A 257 -0.28 -20.02 3.23
N ILE A 258 0.23 -18.91 3.76
CA ILE A 258 0.02 -17.57 3.21
C ILE A 258 1.26 -17.13 2.42
N ARG A 259 1.12 -17.03 1.10
CA ARG A 259 2.24 -16.76 0.18
C ARG A 259 3.02 -15.50 0.51
N ILE A 260 2.33 -14.38 0.74
CA ILE A 260 2.96 -13.08 1.03
C ILE A 260 3.80 -13.12 2.31
N ASP A 261 3.29 -13.78 3.36
CA ASP A 261 3.99 -13.88 4.64
C ASP A 261 5.21 -14.79 4.57
N ARG A 262 5.16 -15.87 3.76
CA ARG A 262 6.35 -16.69 3.49
C ARG A 262 7.45 -15.88 2.83
N LEU A 263 7.10 -15.00 1.89
CA LEU A 263 8.07 -14.11 1.24
C LEU A 263 8.64 -13.09 2.23
N HIS A 264 7.80 -12.53 3.09
CA HIS A 264 8.23 -11.61 4.15
C HIS A 264 9.21 -12.30 5.11
N TYR A 265 8.94 -13.54 5.55
CA TYR A 265 9.89 -14.35 6.32
C TYR A 265 11.22 -14.53 5.58
N ARG A 266 11.17 -14.88 4.29
CA ARG A 266 12.37 -15.08 3.47
C ARG A 266 13.22 -13.82 3.38
N ILE A 267 12.62 -12.64 3.26
CA ILE A 267 13.34 -11.35 3.23
C ILE A 267 14.14 -11.17 4.52
N HIS A 268 13.50 -11.38 5.69
CA HIS A 268 14.18 -11.26 6.99
C HIS A 268 15.27 -12.32 7.17
N ALA A 269 15.04 -13.56 6.73
CA ALA A 269 16.02 -14.63 6.80
C ALA A 269 17.25 -14.33 5.91
N ALA A 270 17.04 -13.96 4.64
CA ALA A 270 18.10 -13.66 3.69
C ALA A 270 18.96 -12.48 4.15
N MET A 271 18.34 -11.43 4.72
CA MET A 271 19.10 -10.35 5.34
C MET A 271 19.95 -10.87 6.49
N ARG A 272 19.37 -11.65 7.43
CA ARG A 272 20.04 -12.15 8.64
C ARG A 272 21.39 -12.77 8.34
N ASP A 273 21.43 -13.65 7.35
CA ASP A 273 22.63 -14.41 7.00
C ASP A 273 23.73 -13.52 6.42
N LYS A 274 23.36 -12.34 5.90
CA LYS A 274 24.27 -11.37 5.27
C LYS A 274 24.73 -10.24 6.20
N TRP A 275 24.15 -10.06 7.40
CA TRP A 275 24.59 -8.99 8.32
C TRP A 275 26.05 -9.17 8.74
N ARG A 276 26.46 -10.42 9.04
CA ARG A 276 27.84 -10.69 9.46
C ARG A 276 28.84 -10.36 8.36
N ALA A 277 28.54 -10.73 7.11
CA ALA A 277 29.37 -10.40 5.96
C ALA A 277 29.46 -8.88 5.74
N ARG A 278 28.36 -8.14 5.93
CA ARG A 278 28.29 -6.69 5.69
C ARG A 278 28.95 -5.86 6.79
N TYR A 279 28.74 -6.22 8.06
CA TYR A 279 29.14 -5.40 9.21
C TYR A 279 30.28 -5.99 10.04
N GLY A 280 30.73 -7.21 9.74
CA GLY A 280 31.80 -7.90 10.45
C GLY A 280 31.46 -8.28 11.90
N CYS A 281 30.17 -8.26 12.28
CA CYS A 281 29.71 -8.65 13.60
C CYS A 281 28.42 -9.48 13.52
N ASP A 282 28.22 -10.33 14.52
CA ASP A 282 27.00 -11.14 14.62
C ASP A 282 25.77 -10.26 14.91
N LEU A 283 24.58 -10.82 14.65
CA LEU A 283 23.32 -10.14 14.89
C LEU A 283 23.16 -9.75 16.37
N GLY A 284 23.21 -8.45 16.65
CA GLY A 284 23.13 -7.92 18.01
C GLY A 284 23.22 -6.39 18.05
N PRO A 285 23.36 -5.78 19.25
CA PRO A 285 23.37 -4.32 19.39
C PRO A 285 24.56 -3.63 18.69
N ALA A 286 25.68 -4.34 18.48
CA ALA A 286 26.87 -3.82 17.82
C ALA A 286 26.63 -3.40 16.36
N ILE A 287 25.61 -3.99 15.72
CA ILE A 287 25.20 -3.63 14.36
C ILE A 287 24.84 -2.15 14.23
N TYR A 288 24.25 -1.56 15.26
CA TYR A 288 23.82 -0.16 15.22
C TYR A 288 24.98 0.77 14.87
N ASP A 289 26.10 0.65 15.59
CA ASP A 289 27.28 1.46 15.37
C ASP A 289 28.12 0.95 14.19
N ALA A 290 28.08 -0.34 13.89
CA ALA A 290 28.73 -0.89 12.69
C ALA A 290 28.09 -0.35 11.40
N HIS A 291 26.76 -0.27 11.33
CA HIS A 291 26.02 0.31 10.22
C HIS A 291 26.28 1.81 10.07
N ALA A 292 26.25 2.56 11.17
CA ALA A 292 26.57 3.99 11.14
C ALA A 292 27.99 4.26 10.58
N ARG A 293 28.98 3.47 11.02
CA ARG A 293 30.35 3.53 10.49
C ARG A 293 30.44 3.13 9.02
N PHE A 294 29.69 2.11 8.61
CA PHE A 294 29.61 1.68 7.21
C PHE A 294 29.07 2.81 6.32
N VAL A 295 27.93 3.41 6.67
CA VAL A 295 27.32 4.52 5.91
C VAL A 295 28.27 5.73 5.84
N ALA A 296 28.89 6.11 6.96
CA ALA A 296 29.83 7.22 6.99
C ALA A 296 31.05 6.96 6.08
N ARG A 297 31.58 5.74 6.07
CA ARG A 297 32.68 5.33 5.20
C ARG A 297 32.29 5.38 3.73
N GLU A 298 31.14 4.81 3.37
CA GLU A 298 30.68 4.80 1.97
C GLU A 298 30.34 6.21 1.45
N ALA A 299 29.82 7.08 2.31
CA ALA A 299 29.62 8.49 1.98
C ALA A 299 30.95 9.22 1.78
N ALA A 300 31.90 9.07 2.71
CA ALA A 300 33.22 9.69 2.63
C ALA A 300 34.00 9.24 1.39
N ARG A 301 33.97 7.94 1.07
CA ARG A 301 34.61 7.36 -0.13
C ARG A 301 34.13 8.00 -1.43
N ARG A 302 32.88 8.51 -1.43
CA ARG A 302 32.24 9.16 -2.58
C ARG A 302 32.26 10.69 -2.48
N GLY A 303 32.96 11.28 -1.50
CA GLY A 303 32.95 12.73 -1.26
C GLY A 303 31.56 13.27 -0.90
N ARG A 304 30.67 12.44 -0.36
CA ARG A 304 29.28 12.82 -0.09
C ARG A 304 29.14 13.46 1.28
N ARG A 305 28.53 14.64 1.31
CA ARG A 305 28.07 15.25 2.57
C ARG A 305 26.99 14.37 3.19
N LEU A 306 27.17 14.02 4.46
CA LEU A 306 26.26 13.18 5.23
C LEU A 306 25.64 14.01 6.36
N LEU A 307 24.31 14.03 6.46
CA LEU A 307 23.62 14.54 7.64
C LEU A 307 23.43 13.39 8.64
N VAL A 308 23.96 13.52 9.85
CA VAL A 308 23.53 12.68 10.97
C VAL A 308 22.38 13.38 11.65
N TRP A 309 21.24 12.72 11.77
CA TRP A 309 20.00 13.32 12.28
C TRP A 309 19.33 12.40 13.30
N GLU A 310 18.78 12.97 14.36
CA GLU A 310 17.97 12.28 15.37
C GLU A 310 16.57 12.89 15.43
N THR A 311 15.58 12.13 15.93
CA THR A 311 14.19 12.63 16.03
C THR A 311 14.04 13.93 16.80
N LYS A 312 14.91 14.17 17.79
CA LYS A 312 14.90 15.38 18.62
C LYS A 312 15.35 16.63 17.85
N ASP A 313 16.09 16.44 16.74
CA ASP A 313 16.61 17.55 15.93
C ASP A 313 15.49 18.21 15.12
N GLY A 314 14.41 17.47 14.85
CA GLY A 314 13.21 17.99 14.19
C GLY A 314 13.50 18.56 12.80
N TRP A 315 12.81 19.67 12.47
CA TRP A 315 12.83 20.26 11.14
C TRP A 315 14.13 20.99 10.79
N GLY A 316 14.74 21.71 11.73
CA GLY A 316 15.80 22.70 11.45
C GLY A 316 16.98 22.12 10.65
N PRO A 317 17.76 21.20 11.24
CA PRO A 317 18.91 20.60 10.56
C PRO A 317 18.54 19.84 9.29
N LEU A 318 17.35 19.23 9.25
CA LEU A 318 16.84 18.50 8.08
C LEU A 318 16.58 19.45 6.90
N CYS A 319 15.82 20.52 7.13
CA CYS A 319 15.49 21.51 6.11
C CYS A 319 16.74 22.22 5.59
N ASP A 320 17.65 22.64 6.46
CA ASP A 320 18.87 23.34 6.06
C ASP A 320 19.79 22.46 5.20
N PHE A 321 19.93 21.19 5.58
CA PHE A 321 20.71 20.24 4.80
C PHE A 321 20.13 20.00 3.41
N LEU A 322 18.80 19.82 3.30
CA LEU A 322 18.12 19.57 2.03
C LEU A 322 18.09 20.82 1.13
N ARG A 323 17.98 22.03 1.72
CA ARG A 323 18.06 23.30 0.99
C ARG A 323 19.40 23.48 0.31
N THR A 324 20.50 23.34 1.07
CA THR A 324 21.85 23.55 0.53
C THR A 324 22.16 22.62 -0.64
N ARG A 325 21.70 21.35 -0.62
CA ARG A 325 21.89 20.45 -1.76
C ARG A 325 20.99 20.76 -2.97
N THR A 326 19.76 21.19 -2.74
CA THR A 326 18.85 21.58 -3.84
C THR A 326 19.41 22.82 -4.56
N ALA A 327 19.93 23.80 -3.82
CA ALA A 327 20.57 24.98 -4.40
C ALA A 327 21.84 24.65 -5.21
N THR A 328 22.68 23.72 -4.73
CA THR A 328 23.88 23.29 -5.47
C THR A 328 23.53 22.53 -6.76
N ALA A 329 22.47 21.70 -6.76
CA ALA A 329 22.02 21.00 -7.95
C ALA A 329 21.46 21.97 -9.02
N THR A 330 20.69 22.98 -8.61
CA THR A 330 20.16 24.00 -9.54
C THR A 330 21.25 24.90 -10.12
N MET A 331 22.27 25.28 -9.33
CA MET A 331 23.40 26.11 -9.80
C MET A 331 24.28 25.41 -10.84
N MET A 332 24.37 24.07 -10.83
CA MET A 332 25.10 23.33 -11.85
C MET A 332 24.28 23.05 -13.12
N ALA A 333 22.95 23.15 -13.05
CA ALA A 333 22.05 22.89 -14.17
C ALA A 333 21.73 24.15 -15.01
N THR A 334 21.94 25.36 -14.48
CA THR A 334 21.49 26.60 -15.17
C THR A 334 22.47 27.76 -14.93
N THR A 335 23.24 28.15 -15.96
CA THR A 335 24.02 29.40 -15.98
C THR A 335 23.18 30.62 -16.41
N THR A 336 21.86 30.53 -16.45
CA THR A 336 21.00 31.67 -16.82
C THR A 336 19.63 31.58 -16.16
N ALA A 337 19.48 32.19 -14.98
CA ALA A 337 18.22 32.81 -14.54
C ALA A 337 18.44 33.60 -13.24
N THR A 338 18.41 34.92 -13.35
CA THR A 338 18.23 35.86 -12.23
C THR A 338 16.80 35.73 -11.71
N GLY A 339 16.61 34.94 -10.67
CA GLY A 339 15.35 34.82 -9.93
C GLY A 339 15.65 34.48 -8.48
N SER A 340 15.36 35.42 -7.58
CA SER A 340 15.41 35.20 -6.13
C SER A 340 14.57 33.97 -5.79
N THR A 341 15.23 32.85 -5.47
CA THR A 341 14.59 31.59 -5.11
C THR A 341 14.65 31.44 -3.59
N THR A 342 13.86 32.23 -2.87
CA THR A 342 13.72 32.02 -1.43
C THR A 342 12.86 30.79 -1.20
N ALA A 343 13.54 29.69 -0.87
CA ALA A 343 12.93 28.42 -0.52
C ALA A 343 12.05 28.55 0.74
N PRO A 344 11.01 27.71 0.86
CA PRO A 344 10.05 27.77 1.95
C PRO A 344 10.67 27.68 3.37
N PRO A 345 10.29 28.53 4.35
CA PRO A 345 10.68 28.39 5.76
C PRO A 345 10.32 27.03 6.36
N CYS A 346 11.04 26.64 7.43
CA CYS A 346 10.78 25.42 8.19
C CYS A 346 9.30 25.35 8.56
N PRO A 347 8.66 24.17 8.54
CA PRO A 347 7.26 24.07 8.91
C PRO A 347 7.03 24.54 10.36
N ASP A 348 6.00 25.35 10.58
CA ASP A 348 5.55 25.75 11.92
C ASP A 348 4.78 24.63 12.65
N GLN A 349 4.54 23.50 11.97
CA GLN A 349 3.90 22.32 12.55
C GLN A 349 4.91 21.45 13.32
N ALA A 350 4.41 20.75 14.34
CA ALA A 350 5.20 19.73 15.05
C ALA A 350 5.77 18.69 14.07
N PHE A 351 6.99 18.23 14.34
CA PHE A 351 7.62 17.21 13.52
C PHE A 351 6.82 15.90 13.58
N PRO A 352 6.56 15.21 12.46
CA PRO A 352 5.73 14.00 12.45
C PRO A 352 6.26 12.93 13.38
N TRP A 353 5.40 12.41 14.25
CA TRP A 353 5.72 11.31 15.15
C TRP A 353 4.81 10.11 14.84
N VAL A 354 5.32 9.22 13.98
CA VAL A 354 4.55 8.13 13.36
C VAL A 354 5.24 6.80 13.64
N ASN A 355 4.49 5.70 13.64
CA ASN A 355 4.95 4.32 13.93
C ASN A 355 5.20 4.07 15.43
N ASP A 356 4.17 4.35 16.23
CA ASP A 356 4.16 3.98 17.64
C ASP A 356 4.18 2.44 17.82
N ALA A 357 4.61 1.99 18.98
CA ALA A 357 4.69 0.56 19.28
C ALA A 357 3.31 -0.14 19.32
N ALA A 358 2.22 0.60 19.50
CA ALA A 358 0.86 0.07 19.50
C ALA A 358 0.40 -0.35 18.09
N THR A 359 0.70 0.45 17.06
CA THR A 359 0.41 0.10 15.67
C THR A 359 1.10 -1.22 15.29
N MET A 360 2.39 -1.39 15.62
CA MET A 360 3.11 -2.64 15.32
C MET A 360 2.55 -3.85 16.08
N ARG A 361 2.09 -3.67 17.33
CA ARG A 361 1.39 -4.73 18.07
C ARG A 361 0.07 -5.12 17.41
N MET A 362 -0.68 -4.16 16.89
CA MET A 362 -1.91 -4.42 16.15
C MET A 362 -1.62 -5.22 14.87
N VAL A 363 -0.67 -4.77 14.04
CA VAL A 363 -0.27 -5.49 12.82
C VAL A 363 0.14 -6.93 13.14
N ARG A 364 0.94 -7.12 14.19
CA ARG A 364 1.34 -8.46 14.63
C ARG A 364 0.14 -9.34 15.01
N ARG A 365 -0.86 -8.81 15.72
CA ARG A 365 -2.08 -9.55 16.07
C ARG A 365 -2.86 -9.96 14.83
N VAL A 366 -3.04 -9.06 13.87
CA VAL A 366 -3.74 -9.36 12.60
C VAL A 366 -3.04 -10.46 11.82
N VAL A 367 -1.71 -10.37 11.68
CA VAL A 367 -0.92 -11.39 10.96
C VAL A 367 -1.00 -12.75 11.67
N VAL A 368 -0.94 -12.76 13.01
CA VAL A 368 -1.08 -14.00 13.78
C VAL A 368 -2.46 -14.62 13.63
N ALA A 369 -3.52 -13.83 13.77
CA ALA A 369 -4.89 -14.29 13.62
C ALA A 369 -5.13 -14.85 12.21
N ARG A 370 -4.68 -14.14 11.17
CA ARG A 370 -4.77 -14.60 9.77
C ARG A 370 -4.04 -15.93 9.56
N GLY A 371 -2.83 -16.08 10.09
CA GLY A 371 -2.08 -17.33 10.04
C GLY A 371 -2.83 -18.48 10.69
N LEU A 372 -3.35 -18.28 11.91
CA LEU A 372 -4.14 -19.30 12.63
C LEU A 372 -5.41 -19.69 11.86
N LEU A 373 -6.15 -18.72 11.34
CA LEU A 373 -7.36 -18.97 10.55
C LEU A 373 -7.05 -19.79 9.29
N SER A 374 -5.93 -19.55 8.63
CA SER A 374 -5.53 -20.35 7.46
C SER A 374 -5.30 -21.82 7.79
N TRP A 375 -4.72 -22.11 8.97
CA TRP A 375 -4.54 -23.47 9.46
C TRP A 375 -5.86 -24.13 9.85
N VAL A 376 -6.76 -23.40 10.53
CA VAL A 376 -8.11 -23.90 10.86
C VAL A 376 -8.86 -24.28 9.58
N ALA A 377 -8.81 -23.44 8.54
CA ALA A 377 -9.44 -23.72 7.26
C ALA A 377 -8.88 -25.00 6.60
N LEU A 378 -7.55 -25.15 6.55
CA LEU A 378 -6.92 -26.36 6.00
C LEU A 378 -7.34 -27.62 6.78
N LEU A 379 -7.30 -27.58 8.11
CA LEU A 379 -7.68 -28.71 8.95
C LEU A 379 -9.15 -29.08 8.80
N ALA A 380 -10.04 -28.09 8.63
CA ALA A 380 -11.45 -28.32 8.38
C ALA A 380 -11.67 -29.04 7.03
N VAL A 381 -10.97 -28.63 5.97
CA VAL A 381 -11.02 -29.28 4.65
C VAL A 381 -10.50 -30.72 4.73
N LEU A 382 -9.34 -30.94 5.38
CA LEU A 382 -8.78 -32.28 5.55
C LEU A 382 -9.70 -33.19 6.36
N PHE A 383 -10.33 -32.65 7.41
CA PHE A 383 -11.30 -33.39 8.22
C PHE A 383 -12.55 -33.76 7.42
N ALA A 384 -13.09 -32.84 6.62
CA ALA A 384 -14.24 -33.11 5.75
C ALA A 384 -13.90 -34.18 4.70
N ALA A 385 -12.73 -34.09 4.06
CA ALA A 385 -12.25 -35.07 3.11
C ALA A 385 -12.07 -36.46 3.75
N TRP A 386 -11.48 -36.52 4.94
CA TRP A 386 -11.34 -37.76 5.71
C TRP A 386 -12.69 -38.38 6.06
N ARG A 387 -13.67 -37.56 6.48
CA ARG A 387 -15.03 -38.04 6.76
C ARG A 387 -15.71 -38.60 5.50
N ALA A 388 -15.58 -37.91 4.36
CA ALA A 388 -16.12 -38.38 3.09
C ALA A 388 -15.49 -39.70 2.64
N TRP A 389 -14.16 -39.80 2.70
CA TRP A 389 -13.42 -41.03 2.38
C TRP A 389 -13.82 -42.20 3.29
N ARG A 390 -13.96 -41.95 4.60
CA ARG A 390 -14.41 -42.97 5.56
C ARG A 390 -15.84 -43.44 5.25
N ALA A 391 -16.74 -42.53 4.89
CA ALA A 391 -18.11 -42.88 4.51
C ALA A 391 -18.16 -43.69 3.21
N TRP A 392 -17.32 -43.36 2.23
CA TRP A 392 -17.20 -44.10 0.97
C TRP A 392 -16.66 -45.52 1.19
N ARG A 393 -15.63 -45.69 2.01
CA ARG A 393 -15.02 -47.01 2.29
C ARG A 393 -15.93 -47.96 3.08
N CYS A 394 -16.91 -47.43 3.81
CA CYS A 394 -17.88 -48.21 4.58
C CYS A 394 -19.15 -48.54 3.80
N ARG A 395 -19.29 -48.06 2.56
CA ARG A 395 -20.27 -48.53 1.57
C ARG A 395 -19.62 -49.59 0.70
#